data_AF-A0A9Q8Q5N2-F1
#
_entry.id   AF-A0A9Q8Q5N2-F1
#
_cell.length_a   1.000
_cell.length_b   1.000
_cell.length_c   1.000
_cell.angle_alpha   90.00
_cell.angle_beta   90.00
_cell.angle_gamma   90.00
#
_symmetry.space_group_name_H-M   'P 1'
#
loop_
_entity.id
_entity.type
_entity.pdbx_description
1 polymer ?
#
loop_
_entity_poly.entity_id
_entity_poly.type
_entity_poly.pdbx_seq_one_letter_code
_entity_poly.pdbx_strand_id
1 'polypeptide(L)'
;MSQPSIAQRIHTKLPPNSVEGAIQALENTALLSGADVLSITVMRNTIYAKLEEYSDVLSLSPERVLQSLEDIRGHESPVQFYSDQRLPEICDAYTWPTAEEFRECLSESGSAPVFLCPNCNQDSNHESECTAQITDRHGVQVNCGWILSPTSDILRNSIKILIQAEFLNNLQIHHLFRPKGVALPTRVCFDEFGEDLEDDVC
;
A
#
# COMPACT_ATOMS: atom_id res chain seq x y z
N MET A 1 -31.38 1.31 5.61
CA MET A 1 -30.50 0.13 5.68
C MET A 1 -29.08 0.65 5.65
N SER A 2 -28.37 0.57 6.77
CA SER A 2 -26.99 1.08 6.88
C SER A 2 -26.06 0.12 6.15
N GLN A 3 -25.28 0.61 5.19
CA GLN A 3 -24.24 -0.21 4.58
C GLN A 3 -23.22 -0.60 5.67
N PRO A 4 -22.83 -1.88 5.78
CA PRO A 4 -21.77 -2.28 6.69
C PRO A 4 -20.49 -1.53 6.34
N SER A 5 -19.73 -1.14 7.37
CA SER A 5 -18.44 -0.46 7.19
C SER A 5 -17.50 -1.34 6.35
N ILE A 6 -16.54 -0.72 5.67
CA ILE A 6 -15.59 -1.43 4.80
C ILE A 6 -14.86 -2.54 5.57
N ALA A 7 -14.48 -2.26 6.83
CA ALA A 7 -13.95 -3.25 7.76
C ALA A 7 -14.88 -4.46 7.99
N GLN A 8 -16.20 -4.25 8.05
CA GLN A 8 -17.17 -5.34 8.20
C GLN A 8 -17.31 -6.19 6.93
N ARG A 9 -17.12 -5.62 5.73
CA ARG A 9 -17.26 -6.36 4.47
C ARG A 9 -16.16 -7.40 4.29
N ILE A 10 -14.94 -7.08 4.72
CA ILE A 10 -13.80 -8.00 4.73
C ILE A 10 -14.14 -9.28 5.48
N HIS A 11 -15.12 -9.30 6.39
CA HIS A 11 -15.50 -10.48 7.20
C HIS A 11 -16.71 -11.29 6.69
N THR A 12 -17.37 -10.91 5.60
CA THR A 12 -18.69 -11.51 5.24
C THR A 12 -18.65 -12.72 4.32
N LYS A 13 -17.64 -12.85 3.44
CA LYS A 13 -17.45 -14.04 2.59
C LYS A 13 -16.45 -14.99 3.24
N LEU A 14 -16.73 -16.29 3.14
CA LEU A 14 -15.80 -17.33 3.57
C LEU A 14 -14.60 -17.35 2.60
N PRO A 15 -13.36 -17.36 3.11
CA PRO A 15 -12.20 -17.50 2.26
C PRO A 15 -12.16 -18.91 1.63
N PRO A 16 -11.40 -19.12 0.55
CA PRO A 16 -11.22 -20.45 -0.02
C PRO A 16 -10.64 -21.41 1.01
N ASN A 17 -11.08 -22.67 0.97
CA ASN A 17 -10.60 -23.71 1.89
C ASN A 17 -9.14 -24.14 1.62
N SER A 18 -8.58 -23.73 0.48
CA SER A 18 -7.20 -24.02 0.07
C SER A 18 -6.74 -23.00 -0.96
N VAL A 19 -5.57 -22.40 -0.72
CA VAL A 19 -4.89 -21.52 -1.69
C VAL A 19 -4.60 -22.28 -2.98
N GLU A 20 -4.02 -23.48 -2.89
CA GLU A 20 -3.67 -24.29 -4.06
C GLU A 20 -4.89 -24.62 -4.92
N GLY A 21 -6.00 -25.02 -4.28
CA GLY A 21 -7.24 -25.31 -5.00
C GLY A 21 -7.81 -24.09 -5.73
N ALA A 22 -7.71 -22.91 -5.12
CA ALA A 22 -8.15 -21.65 -5.73
C ALA A 22 -7.25 -21.24 -6.90
N ILE A 23 -5.93 -21.33 -6.75
CA ILE A 23 -4.96 -21.07 -7.82
C ILE A 23 -5.21 -22.03 -9.00
N GLN A 24 -5.38 -23.33 -8.74
CA GLN A 24 -5.67 -24.30 -9.79
C GLN A 24 -6.97 -23.98 -10.55
N ALA A 25 -8.00 -23.46 -9.88
CA ALA A 25 -9.23 -23.02 -10.52
C ALA A 25 -9.03 -21.79 -11.41
N LEU A 26 -8.16 -20.85 -11.00
CA LEU A 26 -7.77 -19.68 -11.80
C LEU A 26 -6.98 -20.10 -13.05
N GLU A 27 -6.04 -21.04 -12.91
CA GLU A 27 -5.29 -21.61 -14.04
C GLU A 27 -6.24 -22.25 -15.07
N ASN A 28 -7.19 -23.06 -14.60
CA ASN A 28 -8.19 -23.70 -15.47
C ASN A 28 -9.06 -22.66 -16.19
N THR A 29 -9.46 -21.60 -15.48
CA THR A 29 -10.25 -20.51 -16.05
C THR A 29 -9.46 -19.75 -17.13
N ALA A 30 -8.19 -19.48 -16.89
CA ALA A 30 -7.29 -18.85 -17.85
C ALA A 30 -7.09 -19.71 -19.11
N LEU A 31 -6.85 -21.02 -18.94
CA LEU A 31 -6.74 -21.98 -20.05
C LEU A 31 -8.01 -22.01 -20.91
N LEU A 32 -9.18 -22.10 -20.27
CA LEU A 32 -10.47 -22.11 -20.97
C LEU A 32 -10.74 -20.80 -21.72
N SER A 33 -10.16 -19.70 -21.25
CA SER A 33 -10.23 -18.38 -21.89
C SER A 33 -9.18 -18.17 -23.00
N GLY A 34 -8.36 -19.19 -23.29
CA GLY A 34 -7.37 -19.16 -24.36
C GLY A 34 -5.99 -18.60 -23.97
N ALA A 35 -5.69 -18.46 -22.68
CA ALA A 35 -4.34 -18.09 -22.24
C ALA A 35 -3.34 -19.22 -22.53
N ASP A 36 -2.11 -18.85 -22.89
CA ASP A 36 -1.03 -19.80 -23.09
C ASP A 36 -0.37 -20.21 -21.76
N VAL A 37 0.38 -21.32 -21.80
CA VAL A 37 1.01 -21.93 -20.62
C VAL A 37 2.01 -21.00 -19.93
N LEU A 38 2.74 -20.17 -20.69
CA LEU A 38 3.71 -19.23 -20.11
C LEU A 38 2.98 -18.15 -19.32
N SER A 39 1.92 -17.55 -19.90
CA SER A 39 1.09 -16.55 -19.22
C SER A 39 0.49 -17.08 -17.92
N ILE A 40 0.04 -18.34 -17.90
CA ILE A 40 -0.49 -18.99 -16.70
C ILE A 40 0.60 -19.21 -15.65
N THR A 41 1.81 -19.60 -16.08
CA THR A 41 2.94 -19.83 -15.18
C THR A 41 3.37 -18.52 -14.51
N VAL A 42 3.44 -17.43 -15.28
CA VAL A 42 3.73 -16.08 -14.76
C VAL A 42 2.66 -15.66 -13.76
N MET A 43 1.38 -15.77 -14.12
CA MET A 43 0.25 -15.49 -13.24
C MET A 43 0.34 -16.24 -11.92
N ARG A 44 0.61 -17.56 -11.96
CA ARG A 44 0.77 -18.42 -10.77
C ARG A 44 1.89 -17.91 -9.86
N ASN A 45 3.05 -17.61 -10.44
CA ASN A 45 4.20 -17.12 -9.68
C ASN A 45 3.91 -15.75 -9.03
N THR A 46 3.30 -14.84 -9.77
CA THR A 46 2.86 -13.53 -9.24
C THR A 46 1.87 -13.70 -8.10
N ILE A 47 0.92 -14.65 -8.19
CA ILE A 47 -0.02 -14.92 -7.10
C ILE A 47 0.75 -15.33 -5.83
N TYR A 48 1.65 -16.30 -5.88
CA TYR A 48 2.37 -16.72 -4.67
C TYR A 48 3.22 -15.60 -4.08
N ALA A 49 3.98 -14.89 -4.92
CA ALA A 49 4.82 -13.78 -4.46
C ALA A 49 3.99 -12.70 -3.75
N LYS A 50 2.82 -12.35 -4.32
CA LYS A 50 1.93 -11.35 -3.72
C LYS A 50 1.17 -11.87 -2.51
N LEU A 51 0.82 -13.16 -2.46
CA LEU A 51 0.21 -13.74 -1.27
C LEU A 51 1.20 -13.76 -0.10
N GLU A 52 2.46 -14.09 -0.33
CA GLU A 52 3.51 -14.00 0.68
C GLU A 52 3.66 -12.56 1.19
N GLU A 53 3.96 -11.62 0.29
CA GLU A 53 4.14 -10.20 0.61
C GLU A 53 2.93 -9.62 1.38
N TYR A 54 1.72 -9.85 0.89
CA TYR A 54 0.51 -9.24 1.44
C TYR A 54 0.06 -9.89 2.74
N SER A 55 0.27 -11.21 2.90
CA SER A 55 -0.08 -11.90 4.14
C SER A 55 0.76 -11.39 5.30
N ASP A 56 2.05 -11.17 5.06
CA ASP A 56 2.98 -10.71 6.08
C ASP A 56 2.72 -9.24 6.44
N VAL A 57 2.73 -8.34 5.45
CA VAL A 57 2.55 -6.89 5.67
C VAL A 57 1.19 -6.58 6.29
N LEU A 58 0.13 -7.28 5.88
CA LEU A 58 -1.23 -7.04 6.41
C LEU A 58 -1.54 -7.90 7.64
N SER A 59 -0.65 -8.83 8.01
CA SER A 59 -0.89 -9.82 9.07
C SER A 59 -2.21 -10.60 8.87
N LEU A 60 -2.45 -11.04 7.62
CA LEU A 60 -3.63 -11.80 7.21
C LEU A 60 -3.25 -13.17 6.69
N SER A 61 -4.18 -14.12 6.72
CA SER A 61 -3.92 -15.42 6.10
C SER A 61 -3.91 -15.30 4.56
N PRO A 62 -3.11 -16.12 3.86
CA PRO A 62 -3.08 -16.14 2.40
C PRO A 62 -4.45 -16.36 1.75
N GLU A 63 -5.30 -17.18 2.35
CA GLU A 63 -6.67 -17.39 1.87
C GLU A 63 -7.50 -16.12 1.98
N ARG A 64 -7.26 -15.30 3.00
CA ARG A 64 -8.00 -14.06 3.20
C ARG A 64 -7.57 -12.99 2.20
N VAL A 65 -6.27 -12.87 1.98
CA VAL A 65 -5.71 -12.00 0.93
C VAL A 65 -6.25 -12.42 -0.43
N LEU A 66 -6.17 -13.71 -0.78
CA LEU A 66 -6.66 -14.21 -2.07
C LEU A 66 -8.16 -13.93 -2.27
N GLN A 67 -8.97 -14.12 -1.22
CA GLN A 67 -10.39 -13.79 -1.28
C GLN A 67 -10.62 -12.30 -1.59
N SER A 68 -9.88 -11.40 -0.93
CA SER A 68 -9.97 -9.96 -1.21
C SER A 68 -9.54 -9.63 -2.63
N LEU A 69 -8.45 -10.21 -3.13
CA LEU A 69 -8.00 -10.02 -4.51
C LEU A 69 -9.04 -10.48 -5.53
N GLU A 70 -9.67 -11.63 -5.29
CA GLU A 70 -10.75 -12.15 -6.14
C GLU A 70 -12.01 -11.27 -6.12
N ASP A 71 -12.34 -10.69 -4.97
CA ASP A 71 -13.44 -9.73 -4.85
C ASP A 71 -13.16 -8.44 -5.64
N ILE A 72 -11.90 -7.98 -5.70
CA ILE A 72 -11.47 -6.83 -6.52
C ILE A 72 -11.46 -7.19 -8.01
N ARG A 73 -10.93 -8.36 -8.36
CA ARG A 73 -10.85 -8.86 -9.75
C ARG A 73 -12.23 -8.95 -10.40
N GLY A 74 -13.21 -9.45 -9.65
CA GLY A 74 -14.57 -9.68 -10.14
C GLY A 74 -14.61 -10.56 -11.39
N HIS A 75 -14.88 -9.97 -12.55
CA HIS A 75 -15.00 -10.67 -13.83
C HIS A 75 -13.79 -10.48 -14.76
N GLU A 76 -12.74 -9.78 -14.32
CA GLU A 76 -11.53 -9.59 -15.12
C GLU A 76 -10.78 -10.91 -15.35
N SER A 77 -10.10 -11.03 -16.48
CA SER A 77 -9.29 -12.21 -16.79
C SER A 77 -8.22 -12.45 -15.70
N PRO A 78 -8.07 -13.69 -15.18
CA PRO A 78 -7.07 -13.99 -14.16
C PRO A 78 -5.65 -13.53 -14.54
N VAL A 79 -5.22 -13.80 -15.78
CA VAL A 79 -3.87 -13.45 -16.26
C VAL A 79 -3.66 -11.94 -16.34
N GLN A 80 -4.71 -11.17 -16.66
CA GLN A 80 -4.61 -9.71 -16.71
C GLN A 80 -4.54 -9.10 -15.32
N PHE A 81 -5.39 -9.60 -14.42
CA PHE A 81 -5.49 -9.09 -13.06
C PHE A 81 -4.26 -9.45 -12.22
N TYR A 82 -3.81 -10.71 -12.27
CA TYR A 82 -2.63 -11.18 -11.54
C TYR A 82 -1.36 -10.92 -12.34
N SER A 83 -1.07 -9.64 -12.56
CA SER A 83 0.14 -9.14 -13.20
C SER A 83 0.83 -8.11 -12.31
N ASP A 84 2.15 -7.99 -12.40
CA ASP A 84 2.94 -7.08 -11.56
C ASP A 84 2.56 -5.60 -11.76
N GLN A 85 2.02 -5.25 -12.94
CA GLN A 85 1.52 -3.90 -13.20
C GLN A 85 0.22 -3.59 -12.44
N ARG A 86 -0.57 -4.61 -12.13
CA ARG A 86 -1.90 -4.47 -11.53
C ARG A 86 -1.84 -4.63 -10.01
N LEU A 87 -0.98 -5.50 -9.51
CA LEU A 87 -0.80 -5.79 -8.09
C LEU A 87 0.43 -5.02 -7.57
N PRO A 88 0.23 -3.91 -6.85
CA PRO A 88 1.33 -3.07 -6.46
C PRO A 88 2.21 -3.75 -5.41
N GLU A 89 3.51 -3.45 -5.42
CA GLU A 89 4.39 -3.77 -4.31
C GLU A 89 4.03 -2.89 -3.11
N ILE A 90 3.94 -3.52 -1.95
CA ILE A 90 3.56 -2.89 -0.69
C ILE A 90 4.67 -2.92 0.34
N CYS A 91 5.73 -3.73 0.16
CA CYS A 91 6.88 -3.94 1.04
C CYS A 91 7.11 -2.84 2.10
N ASP A 92 8.00 -1.89 1.93
CA ASP A 92 8.32 -0.77 2.84
C ASP A 92 7.20 0.16 3.43
N ALA A 93 5.91 -0.19 3.37
CA ALA A 93 4.81 0.66 3.82
C ALA A 93 4.54 0.60 5.33
N TYR A 94 4.05 1.72 5.85
CA TYR A 94 3.45 1.79 7.18
C TYR A 94 1.97 1.40 7.11
N THR A 95 1.51 0.54 8.01
CA THR A 95 0.16 -0.02 7.99
C THR A 95 -0.70 0.52 9.12
N TRP A 96 -1.96 0.82 8.78
CA TRP A 96 -3.03 1.08 9.75
C TRP A 96 -4.26 0.26 9.38
N PRO A 97 -4.98 -0.32 10.35
CA PRO A 97 -6.23 -1.02 10.10
C PRO A 97 -7.28 -0.13 9.41
N THR A 98 -7.42 1.13 9.86
CA THR A 98 -8.47 2.06 9.41
C THR A 98 -7.97 3.48 9.17
N ALA A 99 -8.71 4.25 8.37
CA ALA A 99 -8.42 5.67 8.11
C ALA A 99 -8.64 6.55 9.35
N GLU A 100 -9.51 6.12 10.26
CA GLU A 100 -9.71 6.74 11.58
C GLU A 100 -8.46 6.64 12.43
N GLU A 101 -7.91 5.43 12.60
CA GLU A 101 -6.68 5.20 13.39
C GLU A 101 -5.49 5.95 12.81
N PHE A 102 -5.37 6.00 11.48
CA PHE A 102 -4.34 6.83 10.83
C PHE A 102 -4.49 8.32 11.17
N ARG A 103 -5.71 8.87 11.11
CA ARG A 103 -5.97 10.28 11.44
C ARG A 103 -5.72 10.58 12.91
N GLU A 104 -6.08 9.68 13.81
CA GLU A 104 -5.79 9.81 15.24
C GLU A 104 -4.28 9.91 15.48
N CYS A 105 -3.49 9.03 14.85
CA CYS A 105 -2.03 9.04 14.90
C CYS A 105 -1.43 10.38 14.41
N LEU A 106 -1.98 10.97 13.34
CA LEU A 106 -1.56 12.30 12.87
C LEU A 106 -1.87 13.44 13.85
N SER A 107 -2.84 13.25 14.74
CA SER A 107 -3.42 14.29 15.59
C SER A 107 -3.13 14.11 17.08
N GLU A 108 -2.21 13.22 17.46
CA GLU A 108 -1.90 12.84 18.87
C GLU A 108 -1.64 14.03 19.81
N SER A 109 -1.34 15.22 19.29
CA SER A 109 -1.07 16.45 20.05
C SER A 109 -2.23 17.48 20.08
N GLY A 110 -3.38 17.19 19.47
CA GLY A 110 -4.53 18.11 19.39
C GLY A 110 -4.30 19.33 18.48
N SER A 111 -3.16 19.42 17.83
CA SER A 111 -2.82 20.40 16.80
C SER A 111 -2.97 19.84 15.39
N ALA A 112 -3.11 20.72 14.39
CA ALA A 112 -3.08 20.31 12.99
C ALA A 112 -1.74 19.62 12.67
N PRO A 113 -1.74 18.50 11.91
CA PRO A 113 -0.52 17.80 11.55
C PRO A 113 0.40 18.69 10.72
N VAL A 114 1.69 18.62 11.01
CA VAL A 114 2.75 19.27 10.23
C VAL A 114 3.53 18.19 9.51
N PHE A 115 3.87 18.42 8.25
CA PHE A 115 4.59 17.47 7.41
C PHE A 115 5.92 18.05 6.95
N LEU A 116 6.91 17.20 6.70
CA LEU A 116 8.22 17.61 6.17
C LEU A 116 8.24 17.44 4.66
N CYS A 117 8.41 18.54 3.93
CA CYS A 117 8.51 18.49 2.48
C CYS A 117 9.78 17.75 2.06
N PRO A 118 9.70 16.72 1.19
CA PRO A 118 10.86 15.95 0.77
C PRO A 118 11.85 16.76 -0.08
N ASN A 119 11.39 17.84 -0.74
CA ASN A 119 12.23 18.67 -1.60
C ASN A 119 13.02 19.74 -0.83
N CYS A 120 12.39 20.46 0.11
CA CYS A 120 13.04 21.58 0.82
C CYS A 120 13.25 21.33 2.32
N ASN A 121 12.77 20.21 2.85
CA ASN A 121 12.84 19.81 4.25
C ASN A 121 12.23 20.82 5.25
N GLN A 122 11.36 21.70 4.76
CA GLN A 122 10.61 22.66 5.58
C GLN A 122 9.24 22.09 5.99
N ASP A 123 8.70 22.67 7.05
CA ASP A 123 7.37 22.39 7.55
C ASP A 123 6.30 22.79 6.51
N SER A 124 5.44 21.84 6.19
CA SER A 124 4.27 21.97 5.32
C SER A 124 3.02 21.68 6.13
N ASN A 125 1.95 22.45 5.88
CA ASN A 125 0.65 22.22 6.50
C ASN A 125 -0.25 21.32 5.64
N HIS A 126 0.32 20.70 4.61
CA HIS A 126 -0.37 19.82 3.67
C HIS A 126 0.51 18.59 3.40
N GLU A 127 -0.15 17.44 3.31
CA GLU A 127 0.42 16.10 3.19
C GLU A 127 1.07 15.79 1.83
N SER A 128 0.82 16.59 0.79
CA SER A 128 1.25 16.28 -0.58
C SER A 128 1.65 17.51 -1.41
N GLU A 129 1.32 18.72 -0.97
CA GLU A 129 1.77 19.97 -1.60
C GLU A 129 2.56 20.81 -0.58
N CYS A 130 3.77 21.22 -0.93
CA CYS A 130 4.59 22.01 -0.03
C CYS A 130 4.13 23.47 -0.02
N THR A 131 3.69 23.92 1.15
CA THR A 131 3.26 25.31 1.39
C THR A 131 4.37 26.20 1.96
N ALA A 132 5.60 25.69 2.07
CA ALA A 132 6.70 26.39 2.73
C ALA A 132 7.28 27.53 1.88
N GLN A 133 7.61 28.65 2.53
CA GLN A 133 8.41 29.73 1.92
C GLN A 133 9.89 29.42 2.09
N ILE A 134 10.62 29.36 0.99
CA ILE A 134 12.06 29.14 0.93
C ILE A 134 12.76 30.41 0.42
N THR A 135 13.98 30.65 0.89
CA THR A 135 14.82 31.71 0.34
C THR A 135 15.55 31.19 -0.89
N ASP A 136 15.36 31.83 -2.04
CA ASP A 136 16.06 31.47 -3.26
C ASP A 136 17.54 31.91 -3.22
N ARG A 137 18.28 31.60 -4.29
CA ARG A 137 19.70 31.96 -4.42
C ARG A 137 19.95 33.48 -4.46
N HIS A 138 18.91 34.28 -4.68
CA HIS A 138 18.94 35.74 -4.74
C HIS A 138 18.48 36.40 -3.43
N GLY A 139 18.17 35.61 -2.40
CA GLY A 139 17.71 36.13 -1.12
C GLY A 139 16.21 36.47 -1.09
N VAL A 140 15.44 36.08 -2.12
CA VAL A 140 14.00 36.34 -2.22
C VAL A 140 13.22 35.17 -1.65
N GLN A 141 12.19 35.46 -0.84
CA GLN A 141 11.27 34.42 -0.39
C GLN A 141 10.33 34.01 -1.52
N VAL A 142 10.34 32.71 -1.82
CA VAL A 142 9.50 32.08 -2.83
C VAL A 142 8.82 30.86 -2.23
N ASN A 143 7.62 30.52 -2.73
CA ASN A 143 6.98 29.27 -2.33
C ASN A 143 7.75 28.08 -2.92
N CYS A 144 7.99 27.05 -2.12
CA CYS A 144 8.53 25.80 -2.63
C CYS A 144 7.57 25.14 -3.63
N GLY A 145 6.27 25.09 -3.32
CA GLY A 145 5.21 24.63 -4.23
C GLY A 145 5.39 23.20 -4.76
N TRP A 146 6.24 22.39 -4.13
CA TRP A 146 6.53 21.04 -4.60
C TRP A 146 5.34 20.13 -4.33
N ILE A 147 4.91 19.38 -5.34
CA ILE A 147 3.77 18.45 -5.26
C ILE A 147 4.31 17.02 -5.34
N LEU A 148 3.82 16.17 -4.45
CA LEU A 148 4.13 14.75 -4.44
C LEU A 148 3.63 14.09 -5.72
N SER A 149 4.56 13.53 -6.49
CA SER A 149 4.24 12.67 -7.61
C SER A 149 4.53 11.21 -7.23
N PRO A 150 3.54 10.30 -7.27
CA PRO A 150 3.74 8.88 -6.95
C PRO A 150 4.77 8.18 -7.86
N THR A 151 5.08 8.78 -9.01
CA THR A 151 6.02 8.27 -10.01
C THR A 151 7.44 8.85 -9.90
N SER A 152 7.69 9.77 -8.95
CA SER A 152 8.99 10.44 -8.84
C SER A 152 9.94 9.63 -7.97
N ASP A 153 11.14 9.33 -8.47
CA ASP A 153 12.23 8.64 -7.74
C ASP A 153 12.68 9.35 -6.43
N ILE A 154 12.14 10.55 -6.14
CA ILE A 154 12.41 11.36 -4.94
C ILE A 154 11.49 10.93 -3.77
N LEU A 155 11.13 9.64 -3.68
CA LEU A 155 10.36 9.09 -2.57
C LEU A 155 11.14 9.04 -1.24
N ARG A 156 12.45 9.38 -1.23
CA ARG A 156 13.34 9.21 -0.06
C ARG A 156 12.85 9.84 1.24
N ASN A 157 11.98 10.86 1.17
CA ASN A 157 11.41 11.54 2.33
C ASN A 157 9.87 11.55 2.36
N SER A 158 9.21 10.94 1.37
CA SER A 158 7.80 10.60 1.46
C SER A 158 7.64 9.25 2.15
N ILE A 159 6.52 9.04 2.82
CA ILE A 159 6.16 7.75 3.40
C ILE A 159 5.05 7.11 2.57
N LYS A 160 5.17 5.79 2.44
CA LYS A 160 4.17 4.92 1.83
C LYS A 160 3.28 4.39 2.95
N ILE A 161 1.97 4.52 2.77
CA ILE A 161 0.97 4.16 3.78
C ILE A 161 -0.06 3.23 3.17
N LEU A 162 -0.43 2.22 3.95
CA LEU A 162 -1.51 1.30 3.68
C LEU A 162 -2.56 1.42 4.76
N ILE A 163 -3.75 1.82 4.36
CA ILE A 163 -4.95 1.63 5.16
C ILE A 163 -5.51 0.28 4.75
N GLN A 164 -5.41 -0.72 5.62
CA GLN A 164 -5.71 -2.13 5.28
C GLN A 164 -7.12 -2.26 4.68
N ALA A 165 -8.11 -1.60 5.27
CA ALA A 165 -9.49 -1.63 4.79
C ALA A 165 -9.65 -1.09 3.36
N GLU A 166 -8.87 -0.07 2.99
CA GLU A 166 -8.90 0.52 1.65
C GLU A 166 -8.13 -0.36 0.67
N PHE A 167 -6.91 -0.77 1.03
CA PHE A 167 -6.07 -1.63 0.21
C PHE A 167 -6.78 -2.92 -0.19
N LEU A 168 -7.44 -3.60 0.76
CA LEU A 168 -8.18 -4.84 0.51
C LEU A 168 -9.47 -4.64 -0.30
N ASN A 169 -9.85 -3.40 -0.60
CA ASN A 169 -11.04 -3.08 -1.38
C ASN A 169 -10.72 -2.56 -2.79
N ASN A 170 -9.57 -1.93 -3.02
CA ASN A 170 -9.22 -1.35 -4.32
C ASN A 170 -7.71 -1.29 -4.62
N LEU A 171 -6.85 -1.96 -3.83
CA LEU A 171 -5.39 -1.93 -3.94
C LEU A 171 -4.79 -0.53 -3.82
N GLN A 172 -5.47 0.38 -3.11
CA GLN A 172 -5.00 1.75 -2.97
C GLN A 172 -3.83 1.85 -1.99
N ILE A 173 -2.77 2.51 -2.45
CA ILE A 173 -1.59 2.89 -1.67
C ILE A 173 -1.57 4.41 -1.57
N HIS A 174 -1.29 4.92 -0.38
CA HIS A 174 -1.18 6.35 -0.14
C HIS A 174 0.29 6.73 -0.03
N HIS A 175 0.64 7.86 -0.64
CA HIS A 175 1.93 8.49 -0.46
C HIS A 175 1.71 9.86 0.15
N LEU A 176 2.49 10.19 1.18
CA LEU A 176 2.46 11.51 1.78
C LEU A 176 3.83 11.95 2.31
N PHE A 177 3.99 13.24 2.52
CA PHE A 177 5.14 13.82 3.19
C PHE A 177 5.26 13.25 4.60
N ARG A 178 6.48 13.03 5.10
CA ARG A 178 6.67 12.50 6.45
C ARG A 178 6.01 13.41 7.50
N PRO A 179 5.09 12.90 8.34
CA PRO A 179 4.52 13.68 9.43
C PRO A 179 5.59 13.96 10.49
N LYS A 180 5.64 15.21 10.96
CA LYS A 180 6.60 15.70 11.94
C LYS A 180 6.09 15.41 13.34
N GLY A 181 6.95 14.81 14.17
CA GLY A 181 6.63 14.52 15.57
C GLY A 181 5.66 13.35 15.79
N VAL A 182 5.31 12.62 14.73
CA VAL A 182 4.53 11.39 14.79
C VAL A 182 5.48 10.20 14.78
N ALA A 183 5.37 9.34 15.79
CA ALA A 183 6.06 8.06 15.78
C ALA A 183 5.40 7.18 14.73
N LEU A 184 6.12 6.88 13.65
CA LEU A 184 5.62 5.97 12.64
C LEU A 184 5.74 4.53 13.17
N PRO A 185 4.76 3.65 12.89
CA PRO A 185 4.87 2.22 13.19
C PRO A 185 6.14 1.61 12.59
N THR A 186 6.55 0.41 12.99
CA THR A 186 7.69 -0.25 12.35
C THR A 186 7.39 -0.48 10.86
N ARG A 187 8.37 -0.17 10.00
CA ARG A 187 8.31 -0.57 8.59
C ARG A 187 8.53 -2.07 8.50
N VAL A 188 7.76 -2.75 7.67
CA VAL A 188 8.07 -4.13 7.29
C VAL A 188 9.01 -4.04 6.09
N CYS A 189 10.32 -3.96 6.36
CA CYS A 189 11.34 -4.01 5.31
C CYS A 189 11.79 -5.45 5.11
N PHE A 190 11.83 -5.89 3.85
CA PHE A 190 12.49 -7.14 3.48
C PHE A 190 13.78 -6.79 2.76
N ASP A 191 14.90 -7.26 3.27
CA ASP A 191 16.13 -7.42 2.51
C ASP A 191 16.06 -8.73 1.71
N GLU A 192 16.78 -8.80 0.59
CA GLU A 192 16.85 -9.94 -0.35
C GLU A 192 17.28 -11.29 0.30
N PHE A 193 17.51 -11.33 1.61
CA PHE A 193 18.05 -12.46 2.36
C PHE A 193 17.27 -12.82 3.63
N GLY A 194 16.18 -12.13 3.98
CA GLY A 194 15.29 -12.52 5.08
C GLY A 194 15.94 -12.44 6.46
N GLU A 195 16.69 -11.38 6.75
CA GLU A 195 17.15 -11.09 8.11
C GLU A 195 16.41 -9.86 8.65
N ASP A 196 15.80 -9.99 9.83
CA ASP A 196 15.17 -8.88 10.53
C ASP A 196 16.23 -7.81 10.84
N LEU A 197 16.31 -6.74 10.05
CA LEU A 197 17.05 -5.54 10.44
C LEU A 197 16.24 -4.82 11.52
N GLU A 198 16.62 -5.05 12.78
CA GLU A 198 16.31 -4.13 13.87
C GLU A 198 16.86 -2.75 13.48
N ASP A 199 15.97 -1.84 13.08
CA ASP A 199 16.33 -0.44 12.84
C ASP A 199 16.79 0.17 14.18
N ASP A 200 18.12 0.18 14.35
CA ASP A 200 18.80 0.91 15.41
C ASP A 200 18.44 2.40 15.31
N VAL A 201 17.65 2.84 16.29
CA VAL A 201 17.26 4.23 16.51
C VAL A 201 18.51 5.08 16.76
N CYS A 202 18.74 6.09 15.91
CA CYS A 202 19.53 7.29 16.24
C CYS A 202 18.90 8.54 15.59
#